data_AF-A0A6I3UYK6-F1
#
_entry.id   AF-A0A6I3UYK6-F1
#
_cell.length_a   1.000
_cell.length_b   1.000
_cell.length_c   1.000
_cell.angle_alpha   90.00
_cell.angle_beta   90.00
_cell.angle_gamma   90.00
#
_symmetry.space_group_name_H-M   'P 1'
#
loop_
_entity.id
_entity.type
_entity.pdbx_description
1 polymer ?
#
loop_
_entity_poly.entity_id
_entity_poly.type
_entity_poly.pdbx_seq_one_letter_code
_entity_poly.pdbx_strand_id
1 'polypeptide(L)'
;IIIGLSILFIIILYVTLRQTFSNYQKQVVDLVDSIEVIAQGEEGLRIDTSEKDQELLLIAETTNDMLDRLEKNIHDIYQLELSQKDANMRALQAQINPHFMYNTLEFLRMYAVMESQDELADIIYEFSSLLRNNISDERETTLKQELEFCRKYSY
;
A
#
# COMPACT_ATOMS: atom_id res chain seq x y z
N ILE A 1 -46.93 -45.18 35.76
CA ILE A 1 -45.48 -44.90 35.89
C ILE A 1 -44.80 -44.84 34.53
N ILE A 2 -44.84 -45.89 33.70
CA ILE A 2 -44.21 -45.92 32.36
C ILE A 2 -44.68 -44.77 31.47
N ILE A 3 -45.99 -44.57 31.32
CA ILE A 3 -46.56 -43.49 30.50
C ILE A 3 -46.09 -42.09 30.97
N GLY A 4 -46.04 -41.88 32.29
CA GLY A 4 -45.58 -40.61 32.86
C GLY A 4 -44.10 -40.34 32.59
N LEU A 5 -43.26 -41.37 32.69
CA LEU A 5 -41.84 -41.29 32.34
C LEU A 5 -41.63 -41.01 30.85
N SER A 6 -42.43 -41.64 29.98
CA SER A 6 -42.38 -41.37 28.53
C SER A 6 -42.76 -39.93 28.19
N ILE A 7 -43.80 -39.38 28.83
CA ILE A 7 -44.20 -37.97 28.64
C ILE A 7 -43.09 -37.02 29.11
N LEU A 8 -42.50 -37.28 30.27
CA LEU A 8 -41.39 -36.48 30.80
C LEU A 8 -40.19 -36.50 29.84
N PHE A 9 -39.83 -37.67 29.32
CA PHE A 9 -38.75 -37.80 28.34
C PHE A 9 -39.03 -37.01 27.06
N ILE A 10 -40.26 -37.06 26.53
CA ILE A 10 -40.65 -36.28 25.35
C ILE A 10 -40.54 -34.78 25.60
N ILE A 11 -40.97 -34.30 26.78
CA ILE A 11 -40.87 -32.89 27.15
C ILE A 11 -39.40 -32.45 27.23
N ILE A 12 -38.56 -33.24 27.89
CA ILE A 12 -37.11 -32.94 28.00
C ILE A 12 -36.49 -32.89 26.61
N LEU A 13 -36.74 -33.90 25.78
CA LEU A 13 -36.23 -33.97 24.41
C LEU A 13 -36.69 -32.76 23.57
N TYR A 14 -37.96 -32.39 23.66
CA TYR A 14 -38.52 -31.24 22.97
C TYR A 14 -37.83 -29.94 23.40
N VAL A 15 -37.63 -29.74 24.71
CA VAL A 15 -36.96 -28.54 25.25
C VAL A 15 -35.50 -28.48 24.81
N THR A 16 -34.76 -29.60 24.89
CA THR A 16 -33.34 -29.63 24.48
C THR A 16 -33.19 -29.34 22.99
N LEU A 17 -34.02 -29.97 22.13
CA LEU A 17 -33.96 -29.77 20.69
C LEU A 17 -34.32 -28.33 20.30
N ARG A 18 -35.32 -27.75 20.97
CA ARG A 18 -35.71 -26.35 20.74
C ARG A 18 -34.59 -25.40 21.12
N GLN A 19 -33.91 -25.65 22.23
CA GLN A 19 -32.81 -24.81 22.70
C GLN A 19 -31.61 -24.89 21.74
N THR A 20 -31.19 -26.09 21.34
CA THR A 20 -30.07 -26.28 20.40
C THR A 20 -30.35 -25.66 19.05
N PHE A 21 -31.55 -25.87 18.50
CA PHE A 21 -31.92 -25.31 17.20
C PHE A 21 -31.99 -23.77 17.23
N SER A 22 -32.54 -23.20 18.31
CA SER A 22 -32.58 -21.75 18.47
C SER A 22 -31.18 -21.14 18.61
N ASN A 23 -30.25 -21.84 19.26
CA ASN A 23 -28.87 -21.38 19.39
C ASN A 23 -28.14 -21.40 18.04
N TYR A 24 -28.26 -22.53 17.33
CA TYR A 24 -27.67 -22.71 16.01
C TYR A 24 -28.17 -21.67 15.01
N GLN A 25 -29.49 -21.41 14.98
CA GLN A 25 -30.07 -20.40 14.10
C GLN A 25 -29.52 -18.99 14.38
N LYS A 26 -29.32 -18.62 15.65
CA LYS A 26 -28.71 -17.33 16.00
C LYS A 26 -27.28 -17.23 15.50
N GLN A 27 -26.47 -18.26 15.70
CA GLN A 27 -25.09 -18.28 15.24
C GLN A 27 -24.98 -18.15 13.71
N VAL A 28 -25.89 -18.79 12.97
CA VAL A 28 -25.97 -18.71 11.50
C VAL A 28 -26.34 -17.29 11.04
N VAL A 29 -27.38 -16.69 11.65
CA VAL A 29 -27.80 -15.33 11.29
C VAL A 29 -26.67 -14.33 11.55
N ASP A 30 -26.04 -14.40 12.72
CA ASP A 30 -24.90 -13.53 13.06
C ASP A 30 -23.71 -13.69 12.09
N LEU A 31 -23.44 -14.92 11.65
CA LEU A 31 -22.38 -15.19 10.67
C LEU A 31 -22.71 -14.59 9.30
N VAL A 32 -23.96 -14.72 8.84
CA VAL A 32 -24.42 -14.14 7.57
C VAL A 32 -24.40 -12.62 7.62
N ASP A 33 -24.93 -12.03 8.69
CA ASP A 33 -24.96 -10.57 8.88
C ASP A 33 -23.53 -10.01 8.93
N SER A 34 -22.62 -10.68 9.64
CA SER A 34 -21.20 -10.28 9.68
C SER A 34 -20.57 -10.31 8.28
N ILE A 35 -20.82 -11.36 7.50
CA ILE A 35 -20.30 -11.47 6.13
C ILE A 35 -20.88 -10.38 5.22
N GLU A 36 -22.17 -10.06 5.37
CA GLU A 36 -22.81 -8.99 4.58
C GLU A 36 -22.19 -7.61 4.89
N VAL A 37 -21.94 -7.30 6.16
CA VAL A 37 -21.27 -6.06 6.57
C VAL A 37 -19.82 -6.02 6.06
N ILE A 38 -19.08 -7.12 6.17
CA ILE A 38 -17.72 -7.24 5.63
C ILE A 38 -17.71 -7.01 4.11
N ALA A 39 -18.69 -7.56 3.39
CA ALA A 39 -18.83 -7.40 1.95
C ALA A 39 -19.15 -5.95 1.52
N GLN A 40 -19.70 -5.13 2.40
CA GLN A 40 -19.92 -3.70 2.16
C GLN A 40 -18.64 -2.86 2.29
N GLY A 41 -17.50 -3.48 2.63
CA GLY A 41 -16.20 -2.83 2.67
C GLY A 41 -15.86 -2.20 4.02
N GLU A 42 -16.48 -2.66 5.11
CA GLU A 42 -16.01 -2.27 6.45
C GLU A 42 -14.66 -2.93 6.75
N GLU A 43 -13.61 -2.12 6.65
CA GLU A 43 -12.24 -2.53 6.97
C GLU A 43 -12.10 -2.84 8.47
N GLY A 44 -11.38 -3.91 8.79
CA GLY A 44 -11.05 -4.28 10.17
C GLY A 44 -12.12 -5.08 10.92
N LEU A 45 -13.32 -5.28 10.37
CA LEU A 45 -14.31 -6.17 10.97
C LEU A 45 -13.83 -7.63 10.89
N ARG A 46 -14.08 -8.40 11.95
CA ARG A 46 -13.82 -9.85 12.02
C ARG A 46 -15.04 -10.53 12.65
N ILE A 47 -15.32 -11.76 12.22
CA ILE A 47 -16.42 -12.55 12.77
C ILE A 47 -16.02 -13.01 14.18
N ASP A 48 -16.90 -12.80 15.16
CA ASP A 48 -16.71 -13.32 16.52
C ASP A 48 -16.82 -14.85 16.53
N THR A 49 -15.79 -15.50 17.06
CA THR A 49 -15.67 -16.96 17.14
C THR A 49 -16.08 -17.54 18.49
N SER A 50 -16.29 -16.70 19.51
CA SER A 50 -16.42 -17.13 20.90
C SER A 50 -17.65 -18.01 21.18
N GLU A 51 -18.76 -17.75 20.47
CA GLU A 51 -20.04 -18.45 20.66
C GLU A 51 -20.37 -19.44 19.53
N LYS A 52 -19.44 -19.76 18.63
CA LYS A 52 -19.71 -20.59 17.45
C LYS A 52 -19.54 -22.09 17.71
N ASP A 53 -20.50 -22.88 17.26
CA ASP A 53 -20.43 -24.35 17.23
C ASP A 53 -19.40 -24.79 16.19
N GLN A 54 -18.83 -26.00 16.34
CA GLN A 54 -17.64 -26.46 15.63
C GLN A 54 -17.60 -26.19 14.12
N GLU A 55 -18.68 -26.47 13.38
CA GLU A 55 -18.73 -26.23 11.93
C GLU A 55 -18.79 -24.74 11.59
N LEU A 56 -19.54 -23.94 12.37
CA LEU A 56 -19.64 -22.50 12.18
C LEU A 56 -18.39 -21.76 12.63
N LEU A 57 -17.70 -22.29 13.65
CA LEU A 57 -16.40 -21.81 14.10
C LEU A 57 -15.36 -21.92 12.98
N LEU A 58 -15.30 -23.07 12.32
CA LEU A 58 -14.40 -23.29 11.18
C LEU A 58 -14.66 -22.27 10.05
N ILE A 59 -15.93 -21.99 9.75
CA ILE A 59 -16.30 -20.99 8.72
C ILE A 59 -15.87 -19.59 9.17
N ALA A 60 -16.10 -19.23 10.44
CA ALA A 60 -15.71 -17.93 10.98
C ALA A 60 -14.19 -17.73 10.94
N GLU A 61 -13.42 -18.71 11.41
CA GLU A 61 -11.95 -18.67 11.40
C GLU A 61 -11.38 -18.62 9.98
N THR A 62 -11.91 -19.44 9.07
CA THR A 62 -11.47 -19.44 7.67
C THR A 62 -11.79 -18.11 7.00
N THR A 63 -12.95 -17.52 7.27
CA THR A 63 -13.31 -16.19 6.77
C THR A 63 -12.35 -15.13 7.30
N ASN A 64 -12.04 -15.16 8.59
CA ASN A 64 -11.08 -14.23 9.19
C ASN A 64 -9.68 -14.37 8.57
N ASP A 65 -9.17 -15.59 8.34
CA ASP A 65 -7.88 -15.82 7.65
C ASP A 65 -7.91 -15.28 6.21
N MET A 66 -9.03 -15.44 5.48
CA MET A 66 -9.16 -14.83 4.15
C MET A 66 -9.08 -13.31 4.20
N LEU A 67 -9.68 -12.68 5.21
CA LEU A 67 -9.64 -11.23 5.38
C LEU A 67 -8.23 -10.73 5.71
N ASP A 68 -7.52 -11.42 6.60
CA ASP A 68 -6.13 -11.08 6.94
C ASP A 68 -5.20 -11.20 5.71
N ARG A 69 -5.41 -12.23 4.89
CA ARG A 69 -4.68 -12.39 3.62
C ARG A 69 -5.03 -11.31 2.61
N LEU A 70 -6.29 -10.91 2.53
CA LEU A 70 -6.74 -9.84 1.64
C LEU A 70 -6.10 -8.50 2.03
N GLU A 71 -6.09 -8.17 3.32
CA GLU A 71 -5.44 -6.97 3.86
C GLU A 71 -3.93 -6.95 3.56
N LYS A 72 -3.26 -8.09 3.76
CA LYS A 72 -1.85 -8.25 3.39
C LYS A 72 -1.61 -8.06 1.89
N ASN A 73 -2.46 -8.66 1.05
CA ASN A 73 -2.33 -8.55 -0.41
C ASN A 73 -2.51 -7.11 -0.88
N ILE A 74 -3.44 -6.35 -0.29
CA ILE A 74 -3.63 -4.92 -0.58
C ILE A 74 -2.35 -4.16 -0.24
N HIS A 75 -1.76 -4.41 0.93
CA HIS A 75 -0.50 -3.79 1.33
C HIS A 75 0.64 -4.12 0.36
N ASP A 76 0.79 -5.39 -0.02
CA ASP A 76 1.84 -5.84 -0.92
C ASP A 76 1.69 -5.22 -2.32
N ILE A 77 0.47 -5.13 -2.85
CA ILE A 77 0.18 -4.47 -4.14
C ILE A 77 0.56 -3.00 -4.07
N TYR A 78 0.20 -2.31 -2.99
CA TYR A 78 0.54 -0.89 -2.80
C TYR A 78 2.06 -0.66 -2.81
N GLN A 79 2.83 -1.50 -2.10
CA GLN A 79 4.29 -1.42 -2.10
C GLN A 79 4.89 -1.70 -3.49
N LEU A 80 4.34 -2.67 -4.22
CA LEU A 80 4.77 -2.97 -5.57
C LEU A 80 4.49 -1.79 -6.53
N GLU A 81 3.34 -1.14 -6.42
CA GLU A 81 2.99 0.02 -7.23
C GLU A 81 3.95 1.19 -6.96
N LEU A 82 4.28 1.46 -5.70
CA LEU A 82 5.29 2.46 -5.35
C LEU A 82 6.66 2.13 -5.93
N SER A 83 7.12 0.88 -5.79
CA SER A 83 8.38 0.44 -6.35
C SER A 83 8.40 0.52 -7.88
N GLN A 84 7.28 0.21 -8.53
CA GLN A 84 7.14 0.32 -9.98
C GLN A 84 7.19 1.77 -10.45
N LYS A 85 6.51 2.68 -9.73
CA LYS A 85 6.55 4.12 -10.01
C LYS A 85 7.96 4.67 -9.90
N ASP A 86 8.69 4.30 -8.86
CA ASP A 86 10.10 4.67 -8.67
C ASP A 86 10.99 4.14 -9.81
N ALA A 87 10.82 2.87 -10.19
CA ALA A 87 11.58 2.27 -11.28
C ALA A 87 11.30 2.97 -12.62
N ASN A 88 10.03 3.29 -12.90
CA ASN A 88 9.62 4.03 -14.09
C ASN A 88 10.20 5.44 -14.11
N MET A 89 10.20 6.14 -12.97
CA MET A 89 10.79 7.47 -12.85
C MET A 89 12.29 7.44 -13.14
N ARG A 90 13.03 6.46 -12.59
CA ARG A 90 14.47 6.28 -12.90
C ARG A 90 14.70 5.95 -14.36
N ALA A 91 13.85 5.10 -14.97
CA ALA A 91 13.97 4.77 -16.38
C ALA A 91 13.75 6.01 -17.29
N LEU A 92 12.77 6.86 -16.95
CA LEU A 92 12.54 8.14 -17.64
C LEU A 92 13.72 9.10 -17.46
N GLN A 93 14.26 9.21 -16.24
CA GLN A 93 15.46 10.01 -15.97
C GLN A 93 16.66 9.51 -16.77
N ALA A 94 16.86 8.19 -16.89
CA ALA A 94 17.95 7.59 -17.66
C ALA A 94 17.82 7.77 -19.19
N GLN A 95 16.59 7.99 -19.70
CA GLN A 95 16.40 8.33 -21.12
C GLN A 95 16.93 9.73 -21.45
N ILE A 96 16.86 10.66 -20.50
CA ILE A 96 17.66 11.88 -20.56
C ILE A 96 19.10 11.41 -20.35
N ASN A 97 20.00 11.60 -21.31
CA ASN A 97 21.41 11.23 -21.13
C ASN A 97 22.15 12.42 -20.50
N PRO A 98 22.29 12.48 -19.16
CA PRO A 98 22.95 13.62 -18.50
C PRO A 98 24.38 13.79 -18.98
N HIS A 99 25.09 12.70 -19.28
CA HIS A 99 26.44 12.76 -19.82
C HIS A 99 26.49 13.46 -21.19
N PHE A 100 25.55 13.16 -22.09
CA PHE A 100 25.44 13.86 -23.36
C PHE A 100 25.14 15.36 -23.17
N MET A 101 24.24 15.71 -22.24
CA MET A 101 23.94 17.11 -21.94
C MET A 101 25.16 17.85 -21.36
N TYR A 102 25.86 17.27 -20.38
CA TYR A 102 27.07 17.87 -19.82
C TYR A 102 28.16 18.05 -20.88
N ASN A 103 28.35 17.05 -21.75
CA ASN A 103 29.34 17.14 -22.82
C ASN A 103 28.97 18.21 -23.85
N THR A 104 27.69 18.37 -24.14
CA THR A 104 27.20 19.42 -25.06
C THR A 104 27.42 20.81 -24.47
N LEU A 105 27.09 21.00 -23.19
CA LEU A 105 27.28 22.28 -22.51
C LEU A 105 28.76 22.60 -22.30
N GLU A 106 29.59 21.62 -21.96
CA GLU A 106 31.04 21.84 -21.84
C GLU A 106 31.68 22.18 -23.19
N PHE A 107 31.22 21.56 -24.28
CA PHE A 107 31.62 21.95 -25.64
C PHE A 107 31.24 23.40 -25.94
N LEU A 108 30.00 23.81 -25.66
CA LEU A 108 29.55 25.19 -25.86
C LEU A 108 30.33 26.19 -24.99
N ARG A 109 30.64 25.81 -23.75
CA ARG A 109 31.47 26.61 -22.84
C ARG A 109 32.87 26.82 -23.41
N MET A 110 33.52 25.73 -23.84
CA MET A 110 34.86 25.81 -24.42
C MET A 110 34.88 26.62 -25.71
N TYR A 111 33.83 26.52 -26.54
CA TYR A 111 33.66 27.35 -27.73
C TYR A 111 33.56 28.84 -27.38
N ALA A 112 32.77 29.21 -26.36
CA ALA A 112 32.66 30.59 -25.89
C ALA A 112 34.01 31.14 -25.40
N VAL A 113 34.79 30.33 -24.67
CA VAL A 113 36.16 30.70 -24.25
C VAL A 113 37.08 30.92 -25.45
N MET A 114 37.02 30.08 -26.48
CA MET A 114 37.81 30.24 -27.71
C MET A 114 37.49 31.56 -28.44
N GLU A 115 36.23 31.98 -28.41
CA GLU A 115 35.76 33.25 -28.99
C GLU A 115 35.95 34.45 -28.05
N SER A 116 36.67 34.27 -26.92
CA SER A 116 36.88 35.31 -25.89
C SER A 116 35.57 35.90 -25.32
N GLN A 117 34.50 35.10 -25.26
CA GLN A 117 33.21 35.45 -24.68
C GLN A 117 33.09 34.91 -23.25
N ASP A 118 33.87 35.49 -22.32
CA ASP A 118 33.99 35.02 -20.94
C ASP A 118 32.64 35.01 -20.19
N GLU A 119 31.82 36.05 -20.35
CA GLU A 119 30.50 36.15 -19.71
C GLU A 119 29.55 35.02 -20.18
N LEU A 120 29.59 34.66 -21.47
CA LEU A 120 28.79 33.54 -21.99
C LEU A 120 29.30 32.20 -21.46
N ALA A 121 30.62 32.03 -21.34
CA ALA A 121 31.20 30.82 -20.76
C ALA A 121 30.79 30.63 -19.28
N ASP A 122 30.74 31.71 -18.51
CA ASP A 122 30.29 31.69 -17.11
C ASP A 122 28.79 31.34 -16.99
N ILE A 123 27.93 31.92 -17.84
CA ILE A 123 26.51 31.59 -17.88
C ILE A 123 26.30 30.10 -18.21
N ILE A 124 27.01 29.57 -19.20
CA ILE A 124 26.92 28.14 -19.57
C ILE A 124 27.41 27.26 -18.41
N TYR A 125 28.43 27.67 -17.67
CA TYR A 125 28.93 26.95 -16.51
C TYR A 125 27.89 26.89 -15.38
N GLU A 126 27.29 28.02 -14.99
CA GLU A 126 26.27 28.05 -13.95
C GLU A 126 25.04 27.24 -14.35
N PHE A 127 24.59 27.36 -15.61
CA PHE A 127 23.50 26.54 -16.15
C PHE A 127 23.83 25.04 -16.12
N SER A 128 25.05 24.66 -16.51
CA SER A 128 25.51 23.26 -16.44
C SER A 128 25.52 22.72 -15.02
N SER A 129 25.90 23.55 -14.05
CA SER A 129 25.87 23.17 -12.65
C SER A 129 24.46 23.02 -12.10
N LEU A 130 23.53 23.90 -12.50
CA LEU A 130 22.11 23.79 -12.14
C LEU A 130 21.49 22.52 -12.72
N LEU A 131 21.74 22.25 -14.00
CA LEU A 131 21.22 21.07 -14.68
C LEU A 131 21.74 19.78 -14.03
N ARG A 132 23.02 19.78 -13.61
CA ARG A 132 23.64 18.63 -12.95
C ARG A 132 22.99 18.26 -11.62
N ASN A 133 22.66 19.26 -10.82
CA ASN A 133 22.02 19.03 -9.53
C ASN A 133 20.56 18.58 -9.68
N ASN A 134 19.85 19.04 -10.71
CA ASN A 134 18.46 18.61 -10.97
C ASN A 134 18.34 17.18 -11.51
N ILE A 135 19.35 16.70 -12.26
CA ILE A 135 19.35 15.37 -12.89
C ILE A 135 20.20 14.37 -12.09
N SER A 136 20.85 14.82 -11.01
CA SER A 136 21.59 13.96 -10.09
C SER A 136 20.67 12.92 -9.46
N ASP A 137 21.15 11.67 -9.40
CA ASP A 137 20.44 10.52 -8.82
C ASP A 137 20.63 10.43 -7.28
N GLU A 138 21.26 11.45 -6.67
CA GLU A 138 21.49 11.53 -5.22
C GLU A 138 20.17 11.79 -4.47
N ARG A 139 19.63 10.75 -3.83
CA ARG A 139 18.39 10.80 -3.02
C ARG A 139 18.50 11.63 -1.74
N GLU A 140 19.71 11.89 -1.26
CA GLU A 140 19.97 12.62 -0.03
C GLU A 140 21.02 13.69 -0.28
N THR A 141 20.74 14.92 0.15
CA THR A 141 21.67 16.05 0.06
C THR A 141 21.66 16.85 1.35
N THR A 142 22.71 17.62 1.61
CA THR A 142 22.77 18.48 2.80
C THR A 142 22.00 19.77 2.58
N LEU A 143 21.40 20.34 3.63
CA LEU A 143 20.72 21.64 3.58
C LEU A 143 21.64 22.75 3.01
N LYS A 144 22.96 22.65 3.26
CA LYS A 144 23.96 23.57 2.70
C LYS A 144 24.03 23.47 1.17
N GLN A 145 24.00 22.25 0.62
CA GLN A 145 24.01 22.03 -0.83
C GLN A 145 22.73 22.53 -1.50
N GLU A 146 21.56 22.34 -0.87
CA GLU A 146 20.31 22.94 -1.36
C GLU A 146 20.35 24.47 -1.36
N LEU A 147 20.82 25.11 -0.29
CA LEU A 147 20.93 26.57 -0.21
C LEU A 147 21.87 27.14 -1.28
N GLU A 148 23.01 26.48 -1.52
CA GLU A 148 23.94 26.85 -2.59
C GLU A 148 23.31 26.64 -3.97
N PHE A 149 22.52 25.59 -4.16
CA PHE A 149 21.77 25.35 -5.40
C PHE A 149 20.70 26.42 -5.65
N CYS A 150 19.93 26.84 -4.63
CA CYS A 150 18.96 27.93 -4.75
C CYS A 150 19.60 29.26 -5.15
N ARG A 151 20.83 29.56 -4.68
CA ARG A 151 21.55 30.79 -5.06
C ARG A 151 21.89 30.85 -6.54
N LYS A 152 22.14 29.70 -7.16
CA LYS A 152 22.43 29.62 -8.60
C LYS A 152 21.22 29.97 -9.48
N TYR A 153 20.00 29.90 -8.94
CA TYR A 153 18.77 30.33 -9.63
C TYR A 153 18.53 31.84 -9.60
N SER A 154 19.23 32.60 -8.74
CA SER A 154 18.98 34.03 -8.52
C SER A 154 19.96 34.97 -9.23
N TYR A 155 20.88 34.42 -10.03
CA TYR A 155 21.67 35.16 -11.01
C TYR A 155 20.93 35.22 -12.34
#